data_AF-V9GBZ4-F1
#
_entry.id   AF-V9GBZ4-F1
#
_cell.length_a   1.000
_cell.length_b   1.000
_cell.length_c   1.000
_cell.angle_alpha   90.00
_cell.angle_beta   90.00
_cell.angle_gamma   90.00
#
_symmetry.space_group_name_H-M   'P 1'
#
loop_
_entity.id
_entity.type
_entity.pdbx_description
1 polymer ?
#
loop_
_entity_poly.entity_id
_entity_poly.type
_entity_poly.pdbx_seq_one_letter_code
_entity_poly.pdbx_strand_id
1 'polypeptide(L)'
;MFDAYRNVSEEDLWDNLEYFLSKVIPAAEKNGIRMAIHPDDPPWPIFGLPRVITSQDNIRRFLSLYDSPANSVTLCSGSLGANPSNDIVAMIHEFHDRIPFTHIRNVKVFENGDFIETSHRTQDGTVDIEGVVQAYHENGYTGYTRPDHGRHIWGEECRPGYGLYDRALGIMYLWGLWDAYKRSAAAPSQLKEAVQ
;
A
#
# COMPACT_ATOMS: atom_id res chain seq x y z
N MET A 1 -6.35 -26.73 5.06
CA MET A 1 -5.59 -25.69 4.32
C MET A 1 -4.28 -26.25 3.79
N PHE A 2 -3.32 -26.60 4.66
CA PHE A 2 -2.01 -27.13 4.24
C PHE A 2 -2.09 -28.33 3.28
N ASP A 3 -2.97 -29.29 3.52
CA ASP A 3 -3.12 -30.44 2.61
C ASP A 3 -3.60 -30.05 1.21
N ALA A 4 -4.46 -29.03 1.10
CA ALA A 4 -4.98 -28.57 -0.18
C ALA A 4 -3.90 -27.85 -1.01
N TYR A 5 -2.88 -27.28 -0.35
CA TYR A 5 -1.79 -26.55 -0.99
C TYR A 5 -0.46 -27.31 -1.00
N ARG A 6 -0.44 -28.58 -0.57
CA ARG A 6 0.78 -29.38 -0.40
C ARG A 6 1.63 -29.46 -1.67
N ASN A 7 0.98 -29.48 -2.83
CA ASN A 7 1.64 -29.59 -4.14
C ASN A 7 1.47 -28.31 -4.97
N VAL A 8 1.21 -27.16 -4.32
CA VAL A 8 1.06 -25.87 -5.01
C VAL A 8 2.37 -25.10 -4.83
N SER A 9 3.11 -24.96 -5.92
CA SER A 9 4.30 -24.10 -5.99
C SER A 9 3.91 -22.62 -6.15
N GLU A 10 4.91 -21.73 -6.10
CA GLU A 10 4.71 -20.31 -6.40
C GLU A 10 4.21 -20.09 -7.83
N GLU A 11 4.76 -20.82 -8.80
CA GLU A 11 4.32 -20.73 -10.20
C GLU A 11 2.92 -21.28 -10.40
N ASP A 12 2.56 -22.39 -9.73
CA ASP A 12 1.16 -22.87 -9.75
C ASP A 12 0.21 -21.80 -9.17
N LEU A 13 0.63 -21.06 -8.15
CA LEU A 13 -0.17 -19.98 -7.58
C LEU A 13 -0.29 -18.78 -8.54
N TRP A 14 0.76 -18.45 -9.27
CA TRP A 14 0.72 -17.46 -10.35
C TRP A 14 -0.23 -17.86 -11.48
N ASP A 15 -0.17 -19.10 -11.95
CA ASP A 15 -1.06 -19.62 -13.00
C ASP A 15 -2.53 -19.59 -12.54
N ASN A 16 -2.79 -19.94 -11.28
CA ASN A 16 -4.12 -19.85 -10.68
C ASN A 16 -4.61 -18.39 -10.59
N LEU A 17 -3.72 -17.45 -10.26
CA LEU A 17 -4.04 -16.03 -10.23
C LEU A 17 -4.35 -15.49 -11.63
N GLU A 18 -3.55 -15.84 -12.64
CA GLU A 18 -3.82 -15.49 -14.04
C GLU A 18 -5.17 -16.03 -14.50
N TYR A 19 -5.47 -17.30 -14.20
CA TYR A 19 -6.77 -17.90 -14.48
C TYR A 19 -7.91 -17.08 -13.86
N PHE A 20 -7.80 -16.71 -12.57
CA PHE A 20 -8.81 -15.90 -11.89
C PHE A 20 -8.98 -14.52 -12.55
N LEU A 21 -7.88 -13.82 -12.83
CA LEU A 21 -7.88 -12.51 -13.47
C LEU A 21 -8.54 -12.55 -14.86
N SER A 22 -8.24 -13.57 -15.66
CA SER A 22 -8.83 -13.76 -16.99
C SER A 22 -10.37 -13.84 -16.98
N LYS A 23 -10.97 -14.19 -15.84
CA LYS A 23 -12.43 -14.28 -15.67
C LYS A 23 -13.01 -13.03 -15.04
N VAL A 24 -12.36 -12.48 -14.01
CA VAL A 24 -12.95 -11.40 -13.20
C VAL A 24 -12.69 -10.01 -13.79
N ILE A 25 -11.54 -9.77 -14.41
CA ILE A 25 -11.18 -8.43 -14.92
C ILE A 25 -12.13 -7.99 -16.05
N PRO A 26 -12.46 -8.82 -17.07
CA PRO A 26 -13.43 -8.43 -18.09
C PRO A 26 -14.81 -8.06 -17.50
N ALA A 27 -15.24 -8.77 -16.45
CA ALA A 27 -16.47 -8.46 -15.76
C ALA A 27 -16.39 -7.13 -14.98
N ALA A 28 -15.26 -6.86 -14.34
CA ALA A 28 -15.01 -5.59 -13.65
C ALA A 28 -15.02 -4.41 -14.64
N GLU A 29 -14.34 -4.53 -15.78
CA GLU A 29 -14.30 -3.52 -16.85
C GLU A 29 -15.71 -3.16 -17.34
N LYS A 30 -16.53 -4.18 -17.64
CA LYS A 30 -17.90 -3.99 -18.11
C LYS A 30 -18.78 -3.18 -17.13
N ASN A 31 -18.44 -3.23 -15.84
CA ASN A 31 -19.17 -2.54 -14.78
C ASN A 31 -18.47 -1.26 -14.28
N GLY A 32 -17.37 -0.83 -14.92
CA GLY A 32 -16.60 0.34 -14.49
C GLY A 32 -15.93 0.16 -13.12
N ILE A 33 -15.63 -1.08 -12.72
CA ILE A 33 -15.01 -1.41 -11.43
C ILE A 33 -13.50 -1.54 -11.62
N ARG A 34 -12.73 -0.90 -10.74
CA ARG A 34 -11.29 -1.16 -10.59
C ARG A 34 -11.07 -2.13 -9.43
N MET A 35 -10.61 -3.33 -9.74
CA MET A 35 -10.16 -4.28 -8.72
C MET A 35 -8.79 -3.90 -8.20
N ALA A 36 -8.56 -4.10 -6.91
CA ALA A 36 -7.35 -3.65 -6.24
C ALA A 36 -6.78 -4.76 -5.33
N ILE A 37 -5.91 -5.62 -5.85
CA ILE A 37 -5.34 -6.72 -5.06
C ILE A 37 -4.51 -6.16 -3.90
N HIS A 38 -4.66 -6.73 -2.71
CA HIS A 38 -3.85 -6.35 -1.55
C HIS A 38 -2.56 -7.18 -1.53
N PRO A 39 -1.40 -6.60 -1.14
CA PRO A 39 -0.17 -7.36 -0.95
C PRO A 39 -0.30 -8.41 0.15
N ASP A 40 0.56 -9.41 0.10
CA ASP A 40 0.69 -10.39 1.17
C ASP A 40 1.22 -9.71 2.45
N ASP A 41 0.67 -10.07 3.61
CA ASP A 41 1.08 -9.54 4.93
C ASP A 41 1.35 -10.70 5.91
N PRO A 42 2.61 -10.99 6.27
CA PRO A 42 3.83 -10.32 5.81
C PRO A 42 4.20 -10.63 4.33
N PRO A 43 4.99 -9.78 3.67
CA PRO A 43 5.35 -9.92 2.25
C PRO A 43 6.48 -10.94 2.04
N TRP A 44 6.31 -12.16 2.53
CA TRP A 44 7.19 -13.31 2.28
C TRP A 44 6.46 -14.63 2.61
N PRO A 45 6.88 -15.77 2.01
CA PRO A 45 6.32 -17.08 2.32
C PRO A 45 6.42 -17.43 3.80
N ILE A 46 5.34 -17.98 4.36
CA ILE A 46 5.27 -18.45 5.75
C ILE A 46 4.66 -19.85 5.80
N PHE A 47 5.06 -20.64 6.79
CA PHE A 47 4.55 -22.00 7.01
C PHE A 47 4.67 -22.94 5.79
N GLY A 48 5.64 -22.68 4.90
CA GLY A 48 5.84 -23.46 3.67
C GLY A 48 4.80 -23.20 2.57
N LEU A 49 3.99 -22.15 2.67
CA LEU A 49 2.99 -21.79 1.67
C LEU A 49 3.49 -20.63 0.79
N PRO A 50 3.26 -20.68 -0.54
CA PRO A 50 3.68 -19.62 -1.45
C PRO A 50 2.84 -18.34 -1.24
N ARG A 51 3.46 -17.20 -1.54
CA ARG A 51 2.89 -15.84 -1.55
C ARG A 51 3.47 -15.12 -2.76
N VAL A 52 2.65 -14.36 -3.49
CA VAL A 52 2.97 -13.90 -4.86
C VAL A 52 2.89 -12.39 -5.02
N ILE A 53 2.33 -11.63 -4.08
CA ILE A 53 2.27 -10.17 -4.12
C ILE A 53 3.13 -9.62 -2.98
N THR A 54 4.44 -9.83 -3.08
CA THR A 54 5.39 -9.56 -1.98
C THR A 54 6.38 -8.43 -2.26
N SER A 55 6.55 -8.02 -3.52
CA SER A 55 7.59 -7.08 -3.93
C SER A 55 7.19 -6.23 -5.15
N GLN A 56 8.02 -5.24 -5.48
CA GLN A 56 7.87 -4.42 -6.68
C GLN A 56 7.86 -5.26 -7.96
N ASP A 57 8.76 -6.23 -8.07
CA ASP A 57 8.84 -7.13 -9.23
C ASP A 57 7.62 -8.03 -9.35
N ASN A 58 7.11 -8.52 -8.21
CA ASN A 58 5.85 -9.27 -8.17
C ASN A 58 4.66 -8.41 -8.62
N ILE A 59 4.57 -7.15 -8.15
CA ILE A 59 3.50 -6.23 -8.59
C ILE A 59 3.60 -5.99 -10.10
N ARG A 60 4.81 -5.79 -10.65
CA ARG A 60 5.01 -5.66 -12.10
C ARG A 60 4.53 -6.89 -12.86
N ARG A 61 4.89 -8.10 -12.39
CA ARG A 61 4.39 -9.37 -12.96
C ARG A 61 2.87 -9.44 -12.90
N PHE A 62 2.27 -9.17 -11.75
CA PHE A 62 0.82 -9.17 -11.56
C PHE A 62 0.09 -8.24 -12.52
N LEU A 63 0.56 -7.00 -12.65
CA LEU A 63 -0.04 -6.01 -13.55
C LEU A 63 0.10 -6.43 -15.03
N SER A 64 1.14 -7.19 -15.38
CA SER A 64 1.34 -7.73 -16.73
C SER A 64 0.48 -8.96 -17.06
N LEU A 65 -0.08 -9.66 -16.07
CA LEU A 65 -0.97 -10.81 -16.32
C LEU A 65 -2.24 -10.40 -17.07
N TYR A 66 -2.68 -9.16 -16.86
CA TYR A 66 -3.80 -8.58 -17.60
C TYR A 66 -3.65 -7.06 -17.62
N ASP A 67 -3.30 -6.51 -18.79
CA ASP A 67 -3.05 -5.08 -18.94
C ASP A 67 -4.36 -4.29 -19.06
N SER A 68 -4.90 -3.89 -17.92
CA SER A 68 -6.12 -3.10 -17.81
C SER A 68 -6.13 -2.22 -16.56
N PRO A 69 -6.68 -0.99 -16.62
CA PRO A 69 -6.93 -0.17 -15.42
C PRO A 69 -7.84 -0.86 -14.39
N ALA A 70 -8.65 -1.84 -14.81
CA ALA A 70 -9.47 -2.64 -13.90
C ALA A 70 -8.65 -3.67 -13.11
N ASN A 71 -7.47 -4.07 -13.61
CA ASN A 71 -6.50 -4.88 -12.90
C ASN A 71 -5.49 -3.98 -12.18
N SER A 72 -5.74 -3.65 -10.91
CA SER A 72 -4.96 -2.69 -10.14
C SER A 72 -4.52 -3.27 -8.79
N VAL A 73 -3.71 -2.50 -8.06
CA VAL A 73 -3.24 -2.87 -6.71
C VAL A 73 -3.81 -1.93 -5.64
N THR A 74 -4.15 -2.50 -4.49
CA THR A 74 -4.19 -1.75 -3.24
C THR A 74 -2.76 -1.68 -2.71
N LEU A 75 -2.10 -0.53 -2.80
CA LEU A 75 -0.75 -0.40 -2.27
C LEU A 75 -0.82 -0.18 -0.76
N CYS A 76 -0.40 -1.17 0.02
CA CYS A 76 -0.36 -1.09 1.48
C CYS A 76 1.06 -0.88 1.98
N SER A 77 1.34 0.32 2.49
CA SER A 77 2.67 0.71 2.95
C SER A 77 3.15 -0.15 4.12
N GLY A 78 2.27 -0.55 5.03
CA GLY A 78 2.63 -1.40 6.18
C GLY A 78 2.91 -2.85 5.82
N SER A 79 2.16 -3.41 4.86
CA SER A 79 2.38 -4.81 4.45
C SER A 79 3.69 -4.90 3.69
N LEU A 80 3.83 -4.17 2.58
CA LEU A 80 5.04 -4.19 1.76
C LEU A 80 6.27 -3.69 2.53
N GLY A 81 6.10 -2.68 3.38
CA GLY A 81 7.16 -2.06 4.18
C GLY A 81 7.65 -2.91 5.35
N ALA A 82 6.98 -4.02 5.67
CA ALA A 82 7.53 -4.99 6.61
C ALA A 82 8.80 -5.67 6.07
N ASN A 83 9.02 -5.67 4.75
CA ASN A 83 10.28 -6.06 4.12
C ASN A 83 11.09 -4.79 3.75
N PRO A 84 12.23 -4.50 4.42
CA PRO A 84 13.03 -3.30 4.15
C PRO A 84 13.64 -3.22 2.75
N SER A 85 13.65 -4.32 1.98
CA SER A 85 14.09 -4.31 0.58
C SER A 85 13.05 -3.70 -0.38
N ASN A 86 11.81 -3.49 0.07
CA ASN A 86 10.76 -2.85 -0.70
C ASN A 86 10.83 -1.33 -0.55
N ASP A 87 11.06 -0.62 -1.67
CA ASP A 87 10.97 0.84 -1.72
C ASP A 87 9.54 1.28 -2.05
N ILE A 88 8.79 1.63 -1.01
CA ILE A 88 7.37 1.99 -1.14
C ILE A 88 7.17 3.27 -1.95
N VAL A 89 8.09 4.24 -1.81
CA VAL A 89 8.02 5.51 -2.54
C VAL A 89 8.23 5.25 -4.03
N ALA A 90 9.27 4.48 -4.40
CA ALA A 90 9.52 4.11 -5.79
C ALA A 90 8.35 3.33 -6.41
N MET A 91 7.73 2.42 -5.65
CA MET A 91 6.54 1.68 -6.13
C MET A 91 5.35 2.60 -6.41
N ILE A 92 5.14 3.64 -5.60
CA ILE A 92 4.06 4.62 -5.85
C ILE A 92 4.32 5.36 -7.16
N HIS A 93 5.56 5.80 -7.41
CA HIS A 93 5.90 6.45 -8.68
C HIS A 93 5.78 5.50 -9.88
N GLU A 94 6.16 4.24 -9.74
CA GLU A 94 6.07 3.27 -10.84
C GLU A 94 4.62 2.91 -11.18
N PHE A 95 3.78 2.70 -10.17
CA PHE A 95 2.44 2.13 -10.36
C PHE A 95 1.30 3.14 -10.15
N HIS A 96 1.58 4.46 -10.18
CA HIS A 96 0.64 5.50 -9.76
C HIS A 96 -0.73 5.46 -10.47
N ASP A 97 -0.76 5.08 -11.74
CA ASP A 97 -1.96 4.94 -12.56
C ASP A 97 -2.74 3.64 -12.27
N ARG A 98 -2.12 2.66 -11.62
CA ARG A 98 -2.67 1.35 -11.24
C ARG A 98 -2.98 1.22 -9.75
N ILE A 99 -3.11 2.33 -9.01
CA ILE A 99 -3.47 2.34 -7.58
C ILE A 99 -4.82 3.07 -7.37
N PRO A 100 -5.98 2.40 -7.36
CA PRO A 100 -7.26 3.02 -7.02
C PRO A 100 -7.49 3.12 -5.50
N PHE A 101 -6.72 2.38 -4.69
CA PHE A 101 -6.88 2.31 -3.25
C PHE A 101 -5.52 2.20 -2.55
N THR A 102 -5.34 2.88 -1.41
CA THR A 102 -4.12 2.81 -0.61
C THR A 102 -4.40 2.66 0.87
N HIS A 103 -3.60 1.82 1.51
CA HIS A 103 -3.51 1.67 2.95
C HIS A 103 -2.21 2.32 3.40
N ILE A 104 -2.31 3.46 4.07
CA ILE A 104 -1.13 4.15 4.60
C ILE A 104 -1.09 3.92 6.11
N ARG A 105 -0.23 2.99 6.54
CA ARG A 105 0.11 2.70 7.94
C ARG A 105 1.61 2.47 8.09
N ASN A 106 2.11 2.60 9.31
CA ASN A 106 3.52 2.38 9.61
C ASN A 106 3.74 1.08 10.38
N VAL A 107 4.90 0.47 10.14
CA VAL A 107 5.43 -0.67 10.86
C VAL A 107 6.85 -0.38 11.27
N LYS A 108 7.30 -0.93 12.40
CA LYS A 108 8.69 -0.91 12.81
C LYS A 108 9.29 -2.29 12.63
N VAL A 109 10.28 -2.39 11.75
CA VAL A 109 11.07 -3.60 11.53
C VAL A 109 12.30 -3.56 12.43
N PHE A 110 12.57 -4.68 13.11
CA PHE A 110 13.73 -4.86 13.99
C PHE A 110 14.84 -5.59 13.25
N GLU A 111 16.07 -5.51 13.76
CA GLU A 111 17.26 -6.10 13.13
C GLU A 111 17.15 -7.63 12.93
N ASN A 112 16.35 -8.31 13.75
CA ASN A 112 16.12 -9.75 13.64
C ASN A 112 15.04 -10.13 12.60
N GLY A 113 14.44 -9.17 11.91
CA GLY A 113 13.38 -9.37 10.93
C GLY A 113 11.96 -9.40 11.51
N ASP A 114 11.80 -9.33 12.84
CA ASP A 114 10.48 -9.13 13.43
C ASP A 114 9.97 -7.73 13.11
N PHE A 115 8.65 -7.55 13.10
CA PHE A 115 8.04 -6.24 12.98
C PHE A 115 6.80 -6.08 13.85
N ILE A 116 6.50 -4.84 14.20
CA ILE A 116 5.27 -4.45 14.91
C ILE A 116 4.59 -3.29 14.21
N GLU A 117 3.28 -3.16 14.38
CA GLU A 117 2.57 -1.95 13.99
C GLU A 117 2.83 -0.82 14.99
N THR A 118 2.99 0.39 14.48
CA THR A 118 3.27 1.59 15.29
C THR A 118 2.25 2.70 14.98
N SER A 119 2.46 3.90 15.52
CA SER A 119 1.67 5.05 15.08
C SER A 119 2.00 5.39 13.62
N HIS A 120 1.12 6.11 12.95
CA HIS A 120 1.32 6.52 11.55
C HIS A 120 2.47 7.50 11.34
N ARG A 121 3.09 8.04 12.39
CA ARG A 121 4.18 9.01 12.25
C ARG A 121 5.41 8.32 11.64
N THR A 122 6.06 8.98 10.68
CA THR A 122 7.29 8.47 10.05
C THR A 122 8.34 8.05 11.07
N GLN A 123 8.65 8.94 12.02
CA GLN A 123 9.64 8.72 13.08
C GLN A 123 9.34 7.55 14.04
N ASP A 124 8.11 7.05 14.08
CA ASP A 124 7.72 5.98 15.02
C ASP A 124 7.89 4.58 14.41
N GLY A 125 8.13 4.48 13.10
CA GLY A 125 8.33 3.22 12.39
C GLY A 125 9.50 3.28 11.40
N THR A 126 9.52 2.31 10.50
CA THR A 126 10.57 2.14 9.48
C THR A 126 10.12 2.65 8.11
N VAL A 127 8.81 2.75 7.86
CA VAL A 127 8.29 3.24 6.58
C VAL A 127 8.29 4.77 6.57
N ASP A 128 8.80 5.36 5.48
CA ASP A 128 8.76 6.80 5.25
C ASP A 128 7.35 7.26 4.85
N ILE A 129 6.49 7.51 5.83
CA ILE A 129 5.10 7.92 5.60
C ILE A 129 5.02 9.33 4.98
N GLU A 130 6.00 10.19 5.28
CA GLU A 130 6.14 11.52 4.67
C GLU A 130 6.38 11.38 3.16
N GLY A 131 7.42 10.62 2.78
CA GLY A 131 7.71 10.31 1.38
C GLY A 131 6.57 9.59 0.67
N VAL A 132 5.88 8.67 1.34
CA VAL A 132 4.70 7.97 0.78
C VAL A 132 3.58 8.96 0.42
N VAL A 133 3.21 9.85 1.34
CA VAL A 133 2.15 10.85 1.07
C VAL A 133 2.60 11.85 0.01
N GLN A 134 3.88 12.25 0.03
CA GLN A 134 4.46 13.12 -0.98
C GLN A 134 4.38 12.50 -2.38
N ALA A 135 4.78 11.24 -2.53
CA ALA A 135 4.74 10.52 -3.80
C ALA A 135 3.32 10.45 -4.36
N TYR A 136 2.32 10.15 -3.51
CA TYR A 136 0.92 10.20 -3.95
C TYR A 136 0.49 11.60 -4.39
N HIS A 137 0.89 12.64 -3.67
CA HIS A 137 0.57 14.02 -4.01
C HIS A 137 1.19 14.43 -5.35
N GLU A 138 2.48 14.13 -5.57
CA GLU A 138 3.21 14.44 -6.81
C GLU A 138 2.60 13.77 -8.04
N ASN A 139 2.04 12.56 -7.87
CA ASN A 139 1.36 11.82 -8.94
C ASN A 139 -0.14 12.17 -9.07
N GLY A 140 -0.63 13.20 -8.36
CA GLY A 140 -2.01 13.65 -8.47
C GLY A 140 -3.04 12.62 -8.02
N TYR A 141 -2.73 11.85 -6.97
CA TYR A 141 -3.59 10.78 -6.48
C TYR A 141 -5.00 11.27 -6.12
N THR A 142 -6.01 10.59 -6.67
CA THR A 142 -7.44 10.88 -6.43
C THR A 142 -8.21 9.63 -5.98
N GLY A 143 -7.50 8.54 -5.71
CA GLY A 143 -8.09 7.30 -5.21
C GLY A 143 -8.50 7.38 -3.74
N TYR A 144 -8.92 6.25 -3.20
CA TYR A 144 -9.31 6.15 -1.81
C TYR A 144 -8.10 5.88 -0.92
N THR A 145 -8.06 6.52 0.25
CA THR A 145 -7.02 6.29 1.27
C THR A 145 -7.68 5.93 2.59
N ARG A 146 -7.14 4.95 3.30
CA ARG A 146 -7.46 4.71 4.71
C ARG A 146 -6.17 4.59 5.55
N PRO A 147 -6.22 4.86 6.87
CA PRO A 147 -5.05 4.74 7.75
C PRO A 147 -4.72 3.27 8.05
N ASP A 148 -5.50 2.34 7.48
CA ASP A 148 -5.48 0.92 7.74
C ASP A 148 -5.68 0.54 9.21
N HIS A 149 -4.60 0.17 9.91
CA HIS A 149 -4.60 -0.22 11.31
C HIS A 149 -4.04 0.90 12.21
N GLY A 150 -4.33 0.81 13.51
CA GLY A 150 -3.75 1.67 14.54
C GLY A 150 -3.59 0.92 15.85
N ARG A 151 -2.76 1.45 16.75
CA ARG A 151 -2.52 0.88 18.08
C ARG A 151 -3.78 0.97 18.93
N HIS A 152 -3.92 0.05 19.87
CA HIS A 152 -4.96 0.12 20.90
C HIS A 152 -4.56 1.16 21.93
N ILE A 153 -5.28 2.28 21.95
CA ILE A 153 -4.98 3.39 22.87
C ILE A 153 -6.22 3.77 23.69
N TRP A 154 -5.98 4.44 24.81
CA TRP A 154 -7.03 5.04 25.65
C TRP A 154 -8.13 4.07 26.14
N GLY A 155 -7.77 2.80 26.32
CA GLY A 155 -8.67 1.79 26.88
C GLY A 155 -9.81 1.36 25.94
N GLU A 156 -9.65 1.54 24.63
CA GLU A 156 -10.66 1.07 23.67
C GLU A 156 -10.78 -0.47 23.63
N GLU A 157 -12.02 -0.96 23.59
CA GLU A 157 -12.32 -2.36 23.34
C GLU A 157 -12.68 -2.55 21.87
N CYS A 158 -11.77 -3.15 21.11
CA CYS A 158 -11.94 -3.31 19.67
C CYS A 158 -11.19 -4.52 19.12
N ARG A 159 -11.45 -4.84 17.84
CA ARG A 159 -10.67 -5.83 17.11
C ARG A 159 -9.21 -5.35 16.98
N PRO A 160 -8.20 -6.25 17.08
CA PRO A 160 -6.79 -5.88 16.90
C PRO A 160 -6.54 -5.01 15.66
N GLY A 161 -5.96 -3.83 15.84
CA GLY A 161 -5.68 -2.87 14.77
C GLY A 161 -6.86 -2.00 14.30
N TYR A 162 -8.11 -2.34 14.64
CA TYR A 162 -9.32 -1.69 14.12
C TYR A 162 -10.01 -0.76 15.13
N GLY A 163 -9.30 -0.34 16.17
CA GLY A 163 -9.74 0.68 17.13
C GLY A 163 -10.04 2.03 16.46
N LEU A 164 -10.91 2.85 17.05
CA LEU A 164 -11.25 4.16 16.48
C LEU A 164 -10.07 5.14 16.59
N TYR A 165 -9.39 5.14 17.73
CA TYR A 165 -8.62 6.28 18.17
C TYR A 165 -7.34 6.50 17.37
N ASP A 166 -6.41 5.54 17.37
CA ASP A 166 -5.12 5.73 16.68
C ASP A 166 -5.29 5.76 15.16
N ARG A 167 -6.33 5.12 14.60
CA ARG A 167 -6.70 5.26 13.18
C ARG A 167 -7.18 6.67 12.83
N ALA A 168 -7.98 7.30 13.70
CA ALA A 168 -8.41 8.68 13.50
C ALA A 168 -7.23 9.66 13.60
N LEU A 169 -6.32 9.44 14.55
CA LEU A 169 -5.06 10.20 14.63
C LEU A 169 -4.21 10.03 13.36
N GLY A 170 -4.12 8.80 12.86
CA GLY A 170 -3.44 8.47 11.61
C GLY A 170 -3.99 9.27 10.43
N ILE A 171 -5.31 9.25 10.22
CA ILE A 171 -5.94 10.03 9.13
C ILE A 171 -5.63 11.53 9.25
N MET A 172 -5.65 12.10 10.46
CA MET A 172 -5.33 13.52 10.64
C MET A 172 -3.87 13.84 10.35
N TYR A 173 -2.94 12.93 10.67
CA TYR A 173 -1.54 13.07 10.27
C TYR A 173 -1.38 13.06 8.74
N LEU A 174 -2.04 12.13 8.04
CA LEU A 174 -2.01 12.05 6.58
C LEU A 174 -2.58 13.31 5.90
N TRP A 175 -3.71 13.84 6.40
CA TRP A 175 -4.26 15.11 5.92
C TRP A 175 -3.31 16.28 6.14
N GLY A 176 -2.65 16.34 7.30
CA GLY A 176 -1.66 17.37 7.59
C GLY A 176 -0.49 17.36 6.60
N LEU A 177 0.03 16.17 6.26
CA LEU A 177 1.05 16.00 5.23
C LEU A 177 0.54 16.43 3.86
N TRP A 178 -0.65 15.98 3.46
CA TRP A 178 -1.26 16.32 2.18
C TRP A 178 -1.43 17.84 2.00
N ASP A 179 -1.96 18.53 3.02
CA ASP A 179 -2.14 19.98 3.00
C ASP A 179 -0.81 20.73 2.91
N ALA A 180 0.24 20.23 3.58
CA ALA A 180 1.59 20.78 3.51
C ALA A 180 2.16 20.67 2.10
N TYR A 181 2.06 19.50 1.45
CA TYR A 181 2.55 19.31 0.08
C TYR A 181 1.76 20.13 -0.94
N LYS A 182 0.44 20.25 -0.76
CA LYS A 182 -0.41 21.11 -1.60
C LYS A 182 0.02 22.57 -1.53
N ARG A 183 0.35 23.07 -0.33
CA ARG A 183 0.84 24.44 -0.14
C ARG A 183 2.21 24.65 -0.78
N SER A 184 3.13 23.71 -0.58
CA SER A 184 4.48 23.78 -1.15
C SER A 184 4.46 23.74 -2.68
N ALA A 185 3.59 22.93 -3.29
CA ALA A 185 3.42 22.87 -4.74
C ALA A 185 2.81 24.13 -5.34
N ALA A 186 1.97 24.86 -4.59
CA ALA A 186 1.39 26.13 -5.02
C ALA A 186 2.35 27.34 -4.91
N ALA A 187 3.50 27.17 -4.25
CA ALA A 187 4.41 28.27 -3.94
C ALA A 187 5.29 28.84 -5.09
N PRO A 188 5.45 28.25 -6.30
CA PRO A 188 6.29 28.86 -7.33
C PRO A 188 5.51 29.78 -8.28
N SER A 189 5.21 31.01 -7.84
CA SER A 189 5.01 32.17 -8.75
C SER A 189 5.15 33.56 -8.09
N GLN A 190 5.14 33.71 -6.75
CA GLN A 190 5.16 35.04 -6.12
C GLN A 190 6.54 35.58 -5.68
N LEU A 191 7.63 34.82 -5.87
CA LEU A 191 8.98 35.23 -5.46
C LEU A 191 9.86 35.77 -6.60
N LYS A 192 9.40 35.76 -7.86
CA LYS A 192 10.18 36.30 -9.00
C LYS A 192 9.82 37.73 -9.41
N GLU A 193 8.79 38.34 -8.83
CA GLU A 193 8.40 39.73 -9.15
C GLU A 193 8.87 40.77 -8.11
N ALA A 194 9.54 40.36 -7.03
CA ALA A 194 10.05 41.28 -6.00
C ALA A 194 11.50 41.74 -6.23
N VAL A 195 12.11 41.39 -7.37
CA VAL A 195 13.45 41.86 -7.77
C VAL A 195 13.44 42.27 -9.25
N GLN A 196 12.71 43.34 -9.55
CA GLN A 196 12.94 44.22 -10.70
C GLN A 196 12.66 45.67 -10.30
#